data_AF-A0A3D6D2P4-F1
#
_entry.id   AF-A0A3D6D2P4-F1
#
_cell.length_a   1.000
_cell.length_b   1.000
_cell.length_c   1.000
_cell.angle_alpha   90.00
_cell.angle_beta   90.00
_cell.angle_gamma   90.00
#
_symmetry.space_group_name_H-M   'P 1'
#
loop_
_entity.id
_entity.type
_entity.pdbx_description
1 polymer ?
#
loop_
_entity_poly.entity_id
_entity_poly.type
_entity_poly.pdbx_seq_one_letter_code
_entity_poly.pdbx_strand_id
1 'polypeptide(L)'
;YHDDDFLRVQASGPDRRTGFTFYPDDIPQIEDSGSAELVFFHDWSTSRLGIKEIDTANRYITVADPIGPVLPQFAIDNFEKHPRYYLEHSKSFLTQPGEWYLDTIQKELIYMPLPGENLETIHAAVPLSSQLIRVLGTTARPFKRLHIQGLTMEHCLWAIPANGYAPGSWCGGAGLMLLQLSIELI
;
A
#
# COMPACT_ATOMS: atom_id res chain seq x y z
N TYR A 1 10.87 4.69 -10.69
CA TYR A 1 11.67 3.81 -9.84
C TYR A 1 12.43 2.88 -10.74
N HIS A 2 13.75 2.87 -10.60
CA HIS A 2 14.61 1.88 -11.22
C HIS A 2 14.39 0.52 -10.54
N ASP A 3 14.67 -0.56 -11.27
CA ASP A 3 14.43 -1.92 -10.77
C ASP A 3 15.29 -2.27 -9.54
N ASP A 4 16.38 -1.53 -9.36
CA ASP A 4 17.34 -1.63 -8.27
C ASP A 4 16.89 -0.88 -7.00
N ASP A 5 15.80 -0.09 -7.07
CA ASP A 5 15.27 0.66 -5.93
C ASP A 5 14.43 -0.22 -4.98
N PHE A 6 14.16 -1.48 -5.35
CA PHE A 6 13.27 -2.38 -4.61
C PHE A 6 14.02 -3.54 -3.95
N LEU A 7 13.54 -3.95 -2.78
CA LEU A 7 13.98 -5.16 -2.11
C LEU A 7 13.55 -6.40 -2.92
N ARG A 8 14.29 -7.49 -2.74
CA ARG A 8 14.11 -8.73 -3.51
C ARG A 8 13.89 -9.93 -2.61
N VAL A 9 12.90 -10.74 -2.95
CA VAL A 9 12.70 -12.02 -2.26
C VAL A 9 13.92 -12.91 -2.49
N GLN A 10 14.49 -13.42 -1.41
CA GLN A 10 15.60 -14.37 -1.47
C GLN A 10 15.07 -15.77 -1.85
N ALA A 11 14.09 -16.27 -1.13
CA ALA A 11 13.43 -17.55 -1.42
C ALA A 11 11.99 -17.57 -0.93
N SER A 12 11.10 -18.19 -1.70
CA SER A 12 9.73 -18.42 -1.28
C SER A 12 9.66 -19.39 -0.09
N GLY A 13 8.68 -19.18 0.78
CA GLY A 13 8.41 -20.07 1.91
C GLY A 13 7.86 -21.43 1.49
N PRO A 14 7.68 -22.37 2.43
CA PRO A 14 7.25 -23.74 2.12
C PRO A 14 5.93 -23.82 1.35
N ASP A 15 4.97 -22.94 1.64
CA ASP A 15 3.69 -22.88 0.93
C ASP A 15 3.77 -22.08 -0.38
N ARG A 16 4.82 -21.27 -0.57
CA ARG A 16 5.03 -20.32 -1.68
C ARG A 16 3.91 -19.28 -1.84
N ARG A 17 3.18 -18.98 -0.75
CA ARG A 17 2.00 -18.09 -0.76
C ARG A 17 2.04 -17.01 0.32
N THR A 18 2.44 -17.34 1.55
CA THR A 18 2.23 -16.46 2.71
C THR A 18 3.51 -15.99 3.38
N GLY A 19 4.66 -16.47 2.92
CA GLY A 19 5.93 -16.01 3.46
C GLY A 19 7.11 -16.29 2.55
N PHE A 20 8.21 -15.64 2.86
CA PHE A 20 9.46 -15.73 2.11
C PHE A 20 10.63 -15.28 2.97
N THR A 21 11.84 -15.66 2.57
CA THR A 21 13.06 -15.12 3.15
C THR A 21 13.55 -13.88 2.42
N PHE A 22 14.21 -13.00 3.17
CA PHE A 22 14.81 -11.76 2.67
C PHE A 22 16.34 -11.76 2.86
N TYR A 23 17.05 -10.87 2.15
CA TYR A 23 18.50 -10.78 2.24
C TYR A 23 18.95 -10.13 3.56
N PRO A 24 20.21 -10.37 4.00
CA PRO A 24 20.77 -9.64 5.13
C PRO A 24 20.62 -8.12 4.93
N ASP A 25 20.27 -7.43 6.02
CA ASP A 25 20.12 -5.97 6.08
C ASP A 25 18.95 -5.36 5.29
N ASP A 26 18.14 -6.15 4.57
CA ASP A 26 16.94 -5.66 3.85
C ASP A 26 15.90 -5.04 4.80
N ILE A 27 15.64 -5.70 5.93
CA ILE A 27 14.60 -5.32 6.88
C ILE A 27 15.25 -5.14 8.25
N PRO A 28 15.30 -3.91 8.79
CA PRO A 28 15.81 -3.68 10.14
C PRO A 28 14.88 -4.30 11.19
N GLN A 29 15.33 -4.38 12.44
CA GLN A 29 14.43 -4.75 13.53
C GLN A 29 13.34 -3.68 13.68
N ILE A 30 12.07 -4.10 13.60
CA ILE A 30 10.91 -3.21 13.67
C ILE A 30 10.21 -3.42 15.02
N GLU A 31 10.04 -2.36 15.79
CA GLU A 31 9.34 -2.41 17.09
C GLU A 31 7.81 -2.51 16.94
N ASP A 32 7.27 -1.94 15.86
CA ASP A 32 5.84 -1.85 15.52
C ASP A 32 5.44 -2.75 14.34
N SER A 33 5.99 -3.97 14.24
CA SER A 33 5.78 -4.85 13.07
C SER A 33 4.30 -5.10 12.73
N GLY A 34 3.38 -4.96 13.70
CA GLY A 34 1.94 -5.11 13.50
C GLY A 34 1.26 -3.96 12.73
N SER A 35 1.90 -2.79 12.58
CA SER A 35 1.40 -1.72 11.71
C SER A 35 1.97 -1.76 10.30
N ALA A 36 3.08 -2.48 10.10
CA ALA A 36 3.75 -2.56 8.81
C ALA A 36 2.87 -3.27 7.76
N GLU A 37 2.98 -2.78 6.53
CA GLU A 37 2.33 -3.36 5.34
C GLU A 37 3.40 -3.82 4.35
N LEU A 38 3.20 -5.01 3.78
CA LEU A 38 3.92 -5.48 2.62
C LEU A 38 3.27 -4.94 1.35
N VAL A 39 4.05 -4.29 0.49
CA VAL A 39 3.67 -4.05 -0.90
C VAL A 39 4.52 -4.95 -1.79
N PHE A 40 3.85 -5.93 -2.42
CA PHE A 40 4.48 -6.99 -3.19
C PHE A 40 4.11 -6.89 -4.66
N PHE A 41 5.10 -6.86 -5.54
CA PHE A 41 4.90 -6.86 -6.98
C PHE A 41 4.94 -8.27 -7.54
N HIS A 42 3.88 -8.66 -8.23
CA HIS A 42 3.77 -9.97 -8.87
C HIS A 42 2.96 -9.84 -10.15
N ASP A 43 3.28 -10.65 -11.17
CA ASP A 43 2.59 -10.64 -12.47
C ASP A 43 2.35 -9.21 -13.05
N TRP A 44 1.10 -8.78 -13.18
CA TRP A 44 0.66 -7.45 -13.59
C TRP A 44 -0.05 -6.71 -12.45
N SER A 45 0.18 -7.15 -11.21
CA SER A 45 -0.60 -6.82 -10.03
C SER A 45 0.29 -6.43 -8.86
N THR A 46 -0.34 -5.92 -7.80
CA THR A 46 0.34 -5.63 -6.53
C THR A 46 -0.54 -6.10 -5.39
N SER A 47 0.04 -6.89 -4.48
CA SER A 47 -0.61 -7.26 -3.23
C SER A 47 -0.12 -6.34 -2.11
N ARG A 48 -1.05 -5.79 -1.33
CA ARG A 48 -0.83 -4.94 -0.15
C ARG A 48 -1.36 -5.66 1.07
N LEU A 49 -0.50 -6.18 1.93
CA LEU A 49 -0.89 -7.14 2.96
C LEU A 49 -0.30 -6.76 4.31
N GLY A 50 -1.10 -6.87 5.36
CA GLY A 50 -0.62 -6.71 6.72
C GLY A 50 0.45 -7.76 7.07
N ILE A 51 1.48 -7.33 7.77
CA ILE A 51 2.52 -8.21 8.29
C ILE A 51 2.00 -8.95 9.52
N LYS A 52 2.11 -10.28 9.52
CA LYS A 52 1.81 -11.11 10.69
C LYS A 52 3.03 -11.24 11.60
N GLU A 53 4.20 -11.46 11.01
CA GLU A 53 5.44 -11.68 11.76
C GLU A 53 6.66 -11.39 10.87
N ILE A 54 7.70 -10.80 11.46
CA ILE A 54 9.04 -10.67 10.89
C ILE A 54 10.01 -11.34 11.85
N ASP A 55 10.53 -12.50 11.45
CA ASP A 55 11.60 -13.19 12.15
C ASP A 55 12.93 -12.75 11.57
N THR A 56 13.56 -11.75 12.20
CA THR A 56 14.84 -11.20 11.76
C THR A 56 16.01 -12.17 11.96
N ALA A 57 15.92 -13.10 12.92
CA ALA A 57 16.95 -14.12 13.16
C ALA A 57 17.01 -15.12 12.01
N ASN A 58 15.85 -15.58 11.53
CA ASN A 58 15.74 -16.47 10.38
C ASN A 58 15.58 -15.74 9.04
N ARG A 59 15.50 -14.40 9.06
CA ARG A 59 15.21 -13.52 7.92
C ARG A 59 13.98 -13.98 7.14
N TYR A 60 12.89 -14.19 7.84
CA TYR A 60 11.66 -14.70 7.27
C TYR A 60 10.49 -13.77 7.61
N ILE A 61 9.68 -13.44 6.61
CA ILE A 61 8.47 -12.64 6.79
C ILE A 61 7.23 -13.49 6.50
N THR A 62 6.20 -13.33 7.34
CA THR A 62 4.89 -13.94 7.17
C THR A 62 3.83 -12.84 7.08
N VAL A 63 2.98 -12.92 6.07
CA VAL A 63 1.84 -12.01 5.89
C VAL A 63 0.52 -12.62 6.32
N ALA A 64 -0.47 -11.76 6.55
CA ALA A 64 -1.79 -12.17 7.05
C ALA A 64 -2.57 -13.07 6.07
N ASP A 65 -2.41 -12.84 4.77
CA ASP A 65 -3.16 -13.50 3.70
C ASP A 65 -2.26 -13.90 2.51
N PRO A 66 -2.68 -14.83 1.63
CA PRO A 66 -1.90 -15.22 0.46
C PRO A 66 -1.58 -14.06 -0.50
N ILE A 67 -0.35 -14.00 -0.98
CA ILE A 67 0.10 -13.03 -1.99
C ILE A 67 -0.51 -13.36 -3.36
N GLY A 68 -1.40 -12.52 -3.88
CA GLY A 68 -2.15 -12.77 -5.11
C GLY A 68 -3.20 -13.89 -5.00
N PRO A 69 -3.84 -14.30 -6.11
CA PRO A 69 -4.89 -15.32 -6.11
C PRO A 69 -4.39 -16.70 -5.66
N VAL A 70 -5.24 -17.47 -4.97
CA VAL A 70 -4.90 -18.84 -4.51
C VAL A 70 -4.97 -19.85 -5.66
N LEU A 71 -4.10 -19.70 -6.65
CA LEU A 71 -3.89 -20.65 -7.74
C LEU A 71 -2.38 -20.89 -7.95
N PRO A 72 -1.97 -22.09 -8.40
CA PRO A 72 -0.55 -22.47 -8.47
C PRO A 72 0.34 -21.51 -9.28
N GLN A 73 -0.19 -20.93 -10.36
CA GLN A 73 0.56 -20.01 -11.22
C GLN A 73 0.90 -18.68 -10.53
N PHE A 74 0.22 -18.31 -9.46
CA PHE A 74 0.46 -17.07 -8.71
C PHE A 74 1.40 -17.26 -7.52
N ALA A 75 2.01 -18.45 -7.36
CA ALA A 75 3.04 -18.66 -6.36
C ALA A 75 4.12 -17.57 -6.45
N ILE A 76 4.62 -17.13 -5.28
CA ILE A 76 5.52 -15.98 -5.08
C ILE A 76 6.61 -15.89 -6.15
N ASP A 77 7.26 -17.02 -6.43
CA ASP A 77 8.45 -17.16 -7.28
C ASP A 77 8.15 -17.72 -8.68
N ASN A 78 6.89 -17.76 -9.11
CA ASN A 78 6.51 -18.42 -10.37
C ASN A 78 6.68 -17.53 -11.61
N PHE A 79 6.28 -16.26 -11.55
CA PHE A 79 6.45 -15.31 -12.66
C PHE A 79 7.85 -14.70 -12.69
N GLU A 80 8.41 -14.46 -11.52
CA GLU A 80 9.75 -13.95 -11.32
C GLU A 80 10.38 -14.74 -10.18
N LYS A 81 11.65 -15.14 -10.32
CA LYS A 81 12.32 -15.97 -9.31
C LYS A 81 12.57 -15.21 -8.00
N HIS A 82 12.89 -13.93 -8.12
CA HIS A 82 13.22 -13.02 -7.03
C HIS A 82 12.35 -11.75 -7.16
N PRO A 83 11.04 -11.86 -6.90
CA PRO A 83 10.10 -10.75 -7.06
C PRO A 83 10.43 -9.59 -6.14
N ARG A 84 9.94 -8.41 -6.53
CA ARG A 84 10.16 -7.14 -5.84
C ARG A 84 9.14 -6.93 -4.74
N TYR A 85 9.59 -6.31 -3.67
CA TYR A 85 8.72 -5.82 -2.62
C TYR A 85 9.31 -4.60 -1.93
N TYR A 86 8.48 -3.92 -1.15
CA TYR A 86 8.93 -3.01 -0.11
C TYR A 86 7.94 -3.07 1.06
N LEU A 87 8.35 -2.50 2.20
CA LEU A 87 7.51 -2.37 3.38
C LEU A 87 7.17 -0.89 3.61
N GLU A 88 5.97 -0.62 4.10
CA GLU A 88 5.54 0.73 4.51
C GLU A 88 4.75 0.67 5.82
N HIS A 89 4.28 1.82 6.31
CA HIS A 89 3.47 1.96 7.54
C HIS A 89 4.17 1.51 8.86
N SER A 90 5.49 1.71 8.97
CA SER A 90 6.20 1.63 10.25
C SER A 90 6.94 2.93 10.52
N LYS A 91 6.98 3.34 11.79
CA LYS A 91 7.79 4.48 12.23
C LYS A 91 9.28 4.27 11.92
N SER A 92 9.73 3.02 11.92
CA SER A 92 11.13 2.64 11.66
C SER A 92 11.59 2.95 10.23
N PHE A 93 10.65 3.15 9.30
CA PHE A 93 10.96 3.47 7.90
C PHE A 93 11.07 4.96 7.63
N LEU A 94 10.70 5.82 8.60
CA LEU A 94 10.76 7.27 8.48
C LEU A 94 12.22 7.77 8.53
N THR A 95 12.89 7.81 7.39
CA THR A 95 14.34 8.02 7.26
C THR A 95 14.73 9.12 6.28
N GLN A 96 13.86 9.50 5.36
CA GLN A 96 14.13 10.47 4.31
C GLN A 96 13.17 11.67 4.34
N PRO A 97 13.61 12.87 3.92
CA PRO A 97 12.73 14.02 3.72
C PRO A 97 11.56 13.68 2.79
N GLY A 98 10.36 14.13 3.13
CA GLY A 98 9.11 13.88 2.41
C GLY A 98 8.31 12.67 2.92
N GLU A 99 8.90 11.81 3.76
CA GLU A 99 8.20 10.66 4.33
C GLU A 99 7.33 11.07 5.54
N TRP A 100 6.26 10.30 5.78
CA TRP A 100 5.36 10.50 6.89
C TRP A 100 4.87 9.17 7.49
N TYR A 101 4.42 9.23 8.73
CA TYR A 101 3.88 8.10 9.47
C TYR A 101 2.69 8.56 10.34
N LEU A 102 1.62 7.78 10.36
CA LEU A 102 0.47 8.01 11.24
C LEU A 102 0.48 7.00 12.38
N ASP A 103 0.78 7.49 13.59
CA ASP A 103 0.60 6.71 14.82
C ASP A 103 -0.89 6.70 15.17
N THR A 104 -1.56 5.57 14.94
CA THR A 104 -3.00 5.44 15.21
C THR A 104 -3.33 5.26 16.70
N ILE A 105 -2.35 4.87 17.52
CA ILE A 105 -2.52 4.66 18.96
C ILE A 105 -2.46 6.02 19.67
N GLN A 106 -1.41 6.81 19.37
CA GLN A 106 -1.25 8.16 19.90
C GLN A 106 -2.10 9.19 19.14
N LYS A 107 -2.58 8.84 17.94
CA LYS A 107 -3.32 9.73 17.01
C LYS A 107 -2.47 10.91 16.54
N GLU A 108 -1.21 10.63 16.23
CA GLU A 108 -0.22 11.64 15.81
C GLU A 108 0.24 11.39 14.37
N LEU A 109 0.28 12.45 13.56
CA LEU A 109 0.89 12.44 12.24
C LEU A 109 2.32 12.99 12.36
N ILE A 110 3.29 12.16 12.00
CA ILE A 110 4.72 12.50 12.00
C ILE A 110 5.13 12.70 10.55
N TYR A 111 5.74 13.85 10.23
CA TYR A 111 6.21 14.18 8.89
C TYR A 111 7.67 14.65 8.93
N MET A 112 8.49 14.17 8.00
CA MET A 112 9.85 14.68 7.77
C MET A 112 9.80 15.73 6.65
N PRO A 113 9.97 17.03 6.95
CA PRO A 113 9.85 18.08 5.93
C PRO A 113 10.89 17.94 4.82
N LEU A 114 10.49 18.27 3.60
CA LEU A 114 11.44 18.44 2.49
C LEU A 114 12.36 19.65 2.76
N PRO A 115 13.58 19.68 2.19
CA PRO A 115 14.46 20.84 2.32
C PRO A 115 13.78 22.14 1.87
N GLY A 116 13.65 23.10 2.79
CA GLY A 116 13.04 24.40 2.55
C GLY A 116 11.55 24.50 2.88
N GLU A 117 10.89 23.41 3.28
CA GLU A 117 9.52 23.48 3.78
C GLU A 117 9.45 24.09 5.19
N ASN A 118 8.45 24.94 5.39
CA ASN A 118 8.10 25.46 6.71
C ASN A 118 6.79 24.83 7.17
N LEU A 119 6.88 23.99 8.21
CA LEU A 119 5.75 23.29 8.82
C LEU A 119 4.60 24.22 9.26
N GLU A 120 4.88 25.48 9.57
CA GLU A 120 3.85 26.46 9.95
C GLU A 120 3.00 26.94 8.76
N THR A 121 3.50 26.75 7.53
CA THR A 121 2.87 27.26 6.30
C THR A 121 2.56 26.16 5.29
N ILE A 122 2.99 24.92 5.51
CA ILE A 122 2.67 23.82 4.59
C ILE A 122 1.17 23.59 4.51
N HIS A 123 0.69 23.25 3.33
CA HIS A 123 -0.66 22.78 3.13
C HIS A 123 -0.65 21.25 3.07
N ALA A 124 -1.27 20.61 4.05
CA ALA A 124 -1.41 19.16 4.12
C ALA A 124 -2.89 18.77 4.20
N ALA A 125 -3.30 17.75 3.45
CA ALA A 125 -4.65 17.24 3.42
C ALA A 125 -4.68 15.72 3.62
N VAL A 126 -5.53 15.25 4.52
CA VAL A 126 -5.79 13.81 4.72
C VAL A 126 -7.19 13.50 4.18
N PRO A 127 -7.34 12.61 3.18
CA PRO A 127 -8.63 12.30 2.62
C PRO A 127 -9.47 11.49 3.61
N LEU A 128 -10.70 11.94 3.88
CA LEU A 128 -11.64 11.26 4.76
C LEU A 128 -12.84 10.63 4.02
N SER A 129 -13.21 11.20 2.86
CA SER A 129 -14.37 10.71 2.09
C SER A 129 -13.93 9.74 1.01
N SER A 130 -14.60 8.59 0.91
CA SER A 130 -14.41 7.64 -0.19
C SER A 130 -15.18 7.97 -1.46
N GLN A 131 -16.03 9.00 -1.42
CA GLN A 131 -16.83 9.46 -2.55
C GLN A 131 -16.92 10.99 -2.53
N LEU A 132 -16.53 11.63 -3.63
CA LEU A 132 -16.66 13.08 -3.78
C LEU A 132 -18.03 13.47 -4.35
N ILE A 133 -18.54 12.69 -5.29
CA ILE A 133 -19.90 12.84 -5.85
C ILE A 133 -20.55 11.46 -5.93
N ARG A 134 -21.75 11.34 -5.35
CA ARG A 134 -22.56 10.12 -5.41
C ARG A 134 -23.89 10.41 -6.10
N VAL A 135 -24.05 9.90 -7.31
CA VAL A 135 -25.29 10.05 -8.10
C VAL A 135 -26.14 8.79 -7.92
N LEU A 136 -27.35 8.96 -7.37
CA LEU A 136 -28.24 7.83 -7.09
C LEU A 136 -29.48 7.89 -7.97
N GLY A 137 -29.78 6.77 -8.61
CA GLY A 137 -31.02 6.51 -9.34
C GLY A 137 -31.44 5.07 -9.11
N THR A 138 -32.67 4.73 -9.49
CA THR A 138 -33.14 3.33 -9.52
C THR A 138 -33.47 2.93 -10.94
N THR A 139 -33.62 1.62 -11.18
CA THR A 139 -34.10 1.13 -12.48
C THR A 139 -35.47 1.72 -12.85
N ALA A 140 -36.36 1.90 -11.86
CA ALA A 140 -37.67 2.52 -12.04
C ALA A 140 -37.59 4.06 -12.18
N ARG A 141 -36.60 4.71 -11.56
CA ARG A 141 -36.39 6.16 -11.61
C ARG A 141 -34.91 6.46 -11.87
N PRO A 142 -34.46 6.28 -13.12
CA PRO A 142 -33.07 6.54 -13.46
C PRO A 142 -32.79 8.04 -13.41
N PHE A 143 -31.61 8.40 -12.93
CA PHE A 143 -31.11 9.76 -13.08
C PHE A 143 -30.85 10.02 -14.57
N LYS A 144 -31.27 11.19 -15.09
CA LYS A 144 -31.05 11.58 -16.49
C LYS A 144 -30.60 13.04 -16.55
N ARG A 145 -29.75 13.36 -17.53
CA ARG A 145 -29.27 14.73 -17.84
C ARG A 145 -28.47 15.38 -16.71
N LEU A 146 -27.49 14.66 -16.16
CA LEU A 146 -26.49 15.26 -15.28
C LEU A 146 -25.46 16.00 -16.11
N HIS A 147 -25.20 17.27 -15.79
CA HIS A 147 -24.08 18.02 -16.34
C HIS A 147 -23.25 18.53 -15.16
N ILE A 148 -22.02 18.05 -15.05
CA ILE A 148 -21.02 18.53 -14.08
C ILE A 148 -19.96 19.27 -14.89
N GLN A 149 -19.73 20.54 -14.57
CA GLN A 149 -18.74 21.37 -15.26
C GLN A 149 -18.07 22.32 -14.27
N GLY A 150 -16.77 22.56 -14.46
CA GLY A 150 -16.01 23.54 -13.66
C GLY A 150 -15.68 23.09 -12.23
N LEU A 151 -15.57 21.78 -11.98
CA LEU A 151 -15.15 21.24 -10.68
C LEU A 151 -13.73 20.67 -10.75
N THR A 152 -12.96 20.92 -9.70
CA THR A 152 -11.74 20.18 -9.34
C THR A 152 -12.09 19.19 -8.24
N MET A 153 -11.69 17.93 -8.39
CA MET A 153 -11.98 16.84 -7.44
C MET A 153 -10.66 16.26 -6.94
N GLU A 154 -10.40 16.43 -5.65
CA GLU A 154 -9.13 16.06 -5.01
C GLU A 154 -9.38 15.31 -3.71
N HIS A 155 -8.35 14.63 -3.21
CA HIS A 155 -8.31 14.03 -1.88
C HIS A 155 -9.49 13.08 -1.59
N CYS A 156 -9.58 12.00 -2.37
CA CYS A 156 -10.54 10.92 -2.12
C CYS A 156 -9.84 9.75 -1.44
N LEU A 157 -10.46 9.22 -0.39
CA LEU A 157 -9.94 8.09 0.37
C LEU A 157 -10.26 6.78 -0.34
N TRP A 158 -9.25 5.94 -0.53
CA TRP A 158 -9.48 4.52 -0.77
C TRP A 158 -9.04 3.74 0.47
N ALA A 159 -10.01 3.19 1.19
CA ALA A 159 -9.73 2.34 2.34
C ALA A 159 -9.38 0.93 1.85
N ILE A 160 -8.14 0.52 2.06
CA ILE A 160 -7.70 -0.86 1.86
C ILE A 160 -8.50 -1.74 2.85
N PRO A 161 -9.02 -2.91 2.41
CA PRO A 161 -9.69 -3.82 3.34
C PRO A 161 -8.79 -4.20 4.52
N ALA A 162 -9.40 -4.53 5.67
CA ALA A 162 -8.65 -4.84 6.89
C ALA A 162 -7.65 -6.02 6.73
N ASN A 163 -7.94 -6.93 5.82
CA ASN A 163 -7.09 -8.09 5.50
C ASN A 163 -6.07 -7.80 4.38
N GLY A 164 -5.93 -6.53 4.00
CA GLY A 164 -5.17 -6.12 2.84
C GLY A 164 -5.92 -6.30 1.52
N TYR A 165 -5.18 -6.13 0.44
CA TYR A 165 -5.63 -6.22 -0.94
C TYR A 165 -4.71 -7.16 -1.71
N ALA A 166 -5.26 -8.23 -2.26
CA ALA A 166 -4.56 -9.07 -3.23
C ALA A 166 -5.46 -9.19 -4.47
N PRO A 167 -5.02 -8.72 -5.65
CA PRO A 167 -5.82 -8.79 -6.87
C PRO A 167 -6.25 -10.23 -7.15
N GLY A 168 -7.55 -10.43 -7.41
CA GLY A 168 -8.11 -11.73 -7.77
C GLY A 168 -8.26 -12.74 -6.62
N SER A 169 -7.87 -12.43 -5.38
CA SER A 169 -8.26 -13.21 -4.20
C SER A 169 -9.68 -12.87 -3.71
N TRP A 170 -10.26 -11.77 -4.22
CA TRP A 170 -11.64 -11.35 -3.95
C TRP A 170 -12.39 -11.01 -5.25
N CYS A 171 -13.45 -11.76 -5.54
CA CYS A 171 -14.43 -11.38 -6.56
C CYS A 171 -15.26 -10.18 -6.07
N GLY A 172 -14.69 -8.97 -6.08
CA GLY A 172 -15.43 -7.78 -5.66
C GLY A 172 -14.58 -6.53 -5.51
N GLY A 173 -14.12 -5.97 -6.63
CA GLY A 173 -13.53 -4.62 -6.65
C GLY A 173 -12.21 -4.56 -7.41
N ALA A 174 -12.29 -4.33 -8.72
CA ALA A 174 -11.15 -3.85 -9.49
C ALA A 174 -10.86 -2.40 -9.06
N GLY A 175 -9.97 -2.23 -8.09
CA GLY A 175 -9.33 -0.95 -7.79
C GLY A 175 -8.02 -0.88 -8.57
N LEU A 176 -8.03 -0.20 -9.71
CA LEU A 176 -6.80 0.20 -10.38
C LEU A 176 -6.18 1.31 -9.52
N MET A 177 -5.03 1.07 -8.89
CA MET A 177 -4.32 2.08 -8.12
C MET A 177 -3.51 2.95 -9.09
N LEU A 178 -3.98 4.16 -9.36
CA LEU A 178 -3.14 5.27 -9.78
C LEU A 178 -2.64 5.95 -8.50
N LEU A 179 -1.34 5.81 -8.21
CA LEU A 179 -0.65 6.70 -7.28
C LEU A 179 -0.72 8.11 -7.88
N GLN A 180 -1.62 8.94 -7.36
CA GLN A 180 -1.61 10.37 -7.64
C GLN A 180 -1.14 11.08 -6.36
N LEU A 181 0.17 11.17 -6.21
CA LEU A 181 0.81 12.20 -5.39
C LEU A 181 0.62 13.53 -6.14
N SER A 182 -0.50 14.20 -5.88
CA SER A 182 -0.68 15.60 -6.29
C SER A 182 0.00 16.49 -5.24
N ILE A 183 1.27 16.82 -5.46
CA ILE A 183 1.85 18.03 -4.88
C ILE A 183 1.64 19.12 -5.95
N GLU A 184 0.52 19.84 -5.86
CA GLU A 184 0.35 21.06 -6.64
C GLU A 184 0.98 22.22 -5.86
N LEU A 185 2.15 22.66 -6.31
CA LEU A 185 2.67 23.99 -6.03
C LEU A 185 1.83 24.98 -6.85
N ILE A 186 1.04 25.81 -6.15
CA ILE A 186 0.52 27.07 -6.70
C ILE A 186 1.61 28.14 -6.53
#